data_AF-A0A7H0YDQ3-F1
#
_entry.id   AF-A0A7H0YDQ3-F1
#
_cell.length_a   1.000
_cell.length_b   1.000
_cell.length_c   1.000
_cell.angle_alpha   90.00
_cell.angle_beta   90.00
_cell.angle_gamma   90.00
#
_symmetry.space_group_name_H-M   'P 1'
#
loop_
_entity.id
_entity.type
_entity.pdbx_description
1 polymer ?
#
loop_
_entity_poly.entity_id
_entity_poly.type
_entity_poly.pdbx_seq_one_letter_code
_entity_poly.pdbx_strand_id
1 'polypeptide(L)'
;MLLKPIGFLLFSTLEGVAVFALILSVFKVKMTPYLWQAIFVNLIMNMQSYMLREEFSLSYLVPVVNMLLFIFLLATVVKIPIVWSGIMTVTGYFAYAVVQSVFLKVMFGNLPVSDLQDGSLKGYLLQMVSAAVGLLISLMLYRKGIGFSPNFKKLKFKEEYGIVITLIILSLISTSIVLYYNEVWLNMIFFALVSGFFIYYAIGKEYRDD
;
A
#
# COMPACT_ATOMS: atom_id res chain seq x y z
N MET A 1 8.19 -10.74 -28.24
CA MET A 1 9.05 -9.77 -27.52
C MET A 1 8.28 -8.73 -26.71
N LEU A 2 7.05 -8.31 -27.09
CA LEU A 2 6.27 -7.29 -26.35
C LEU A 2 5.33 -7.82 -25.24
N LEU A 3 5.10 -9.14 -25.13
CA LEU A 3 4.14 -9.71 -24.17
C LEU A 3 4.55 -9.54 -22.69
N LYS A 4 5.84 -9.63 -22.38
CA LYS A 4 6.35 -9.46 -21.00
C LYS A 4 6.11 -8.03 -20.46
N PRO A 5 6.52 -6.95 -21.15
CA PRO A 5 6.29 -5.59 -20.65
C PRO A 5 4.80 -5.22 -20.59
N ILE A 6 3.98 -5.69 -21.54
CA ILE A 6 2.53 -5.45 -21.51
C ILE A 6 1.88 -6.18 -20.33
N GLY A 7 2.26 -7.44 -20.09
CA GLY A 7 1.80 -8.20 -18.92
C GLY A 7 2.18 -7.52 -17.61
N PHE A 8 3.45 -7.10 -17.48
CA PHE A 8 3.93 -6.34 -16.32
C PHE A 8 3.08 -5.09 -16.06
N LEU A 9 2.81 -4.28 -17.09
CA LEU A 9 2.00 -3.07 -16.94
C LEU A 9 0.58 -3.41 -16.48
N LEU A 10 -0.08 -4.38 -17.10
CA LEU A 10 -1.46 -4.74 -16.74
C LEU A 10 -1.56 -5.29 -15.32
N PHE A 11 -0.70 -6.23 -14.93
CA PHE A 11 -0.73 -6.83 -13.59
C PHE A 11 -0.34 -5.84 -12.51
N SER A 12 0.67 -5.01 -12.76
CA SER A 12 1.12 -4.00 -11.79
C SER A 12 0.10 -2.87 -11.65
N THR A 13 -0.59 -2.47 -12.73
CA THR A 13 -1.71 -1.53 -12.63
C THR A 13 -2.89 -2.12 -11.85
N LEU A 14 -3.21 -3.41 -12.04
CA LEU A 14 -4.28 -4.07 -11.30
C LEU A 14 -3.95 -4.17 -9.81
N GLU A 15 -2.73 -4.55 -9.47
CA GLU A 15 -2.19 -4.51 -8.10
C GLU A 15 -2.26 -3.10 -7.51
N GLY A 16 -1.80 -2.10 -8.23
CA GLY A 16 -1.85 -0.71 -7.79
C GLY A 16 -3.26 -0.19 -7.53
N VAL A 17 -4.24 -0.59 -8.37
CA VAL A 17 -5.66 -0.29 -8.15
C VAL A 17 -6.20 -1.04 -6.94
N ALA A 18 -5.82 -2.30 -6.74
CA ALA A 18 -6.21 -3.09 -5.57
C ALA A 18 -5.70 -2.47 -4.25
N VAL A 19 -4.44 -2.05 -4.22
CA VAL A 19 -3.83 -1.35 -3.09
C VAL A 19 -4.57 -0.05 -2.80
N PHE A 20 -4.81 0.76 -3.84
CA PHE A 20 -5.53 2.02 -3.71
C PHE A 20 -6.97 1.82 -3.22
N ALA A 21 -7.68 0.82 -3.75
CA ALA A 21 -9.01 0.45 -3.30
C ALA A 21 -9.00 0.06 -1.82
N LEU A 22 -8.01 -0.72 -1.39
CA LEU A 22 -7.87 -1.13 0.01
C LEU A 22 -7.65 0.09 0.92
N ILE A 23 -6.69 0.95 0.57
CA ILE A 23 -6.40 2.21 1.28
C ILE A 23 -7.68 3.03 1.50
N LEU A 24 -8.49 3.22 0.45
CA LEU A 24 -9.73 4.00 0.56
C LEU A 24 -10.83 3.27 1.35
N SER A 25 -10.99 1.97 1.12
CA SER A 25 -12.06 1.17 1.73
C SER A 25 -11.93 1.03 3.24
N VAL A 26 -10.71 0.93 3.78
CA VAL A 26 -10.46 0.91 5.23
C VAL A 26 -11.00 2.18 5.91
N PHE A 27 -11.02 3.30 5.19
CA PHE A 27 -11.50 4.60 5.69
C PHE A 27 -12.85 5.03 5.09
N LYS A 28 -13.63 4.09 4.57
CA LYS A 28 -14.95 4.31 3.93
C LYS A 28 -14.96 5.38 2.83
N VAL A 29 -13.81 5.68 2.21
CA VAL A 29 -13.72 6.65 1.12
C VAL A 29 -14.10 5.99 -0.20
N LYS A 30 -14.89 6.68 -1.02
CA LYS A 30 -15.31 6.17 -2.33
C LYS A 30 -14.15 6.25 -3.33
N MET A 31 -13.81 5.13 -3.96
CA MET A 31 -12.78 5.07 -5.00
C MET A 31 -13.25 5.59 -6.37
N THR A 32 -14.54 5.44 -6.69
CA THR A 32 -15.10 5.71 -8.03
C THR A 32 -14.71 7.05 -8.66
N PRO A 33 -14.70 8.21 -7.95
CA PRO A 33 -14.32 9.47 -8.58
C PRO A 33 -12.80 9.65 -8.80
N TYR A 34 -11.97 8.80 -8.19
CA TYR A 34 -10.50 8.92 -8.20
C TYR A 34 -9.79 7.80 -8.97
N LEU A 35 -10.55 6.87 -9.55
CA LEU A 35 -10.00 5.68 -10.20
C LEU A 35 -9.10 6.05 -11.39
N TRP A 36 -9.48 7.05 -12.18
CA TRP A 36 -8.68 7.48 -13.33
C TRP A 36 -7.32 8.05 -12.90
N GLN A 37 -7.31 8.85 -11.83
CA GLN A 37 -6.12 9.46 -11.28
C GLN A 37 -5.22 8.39 -10.63
N ALA A 38 -5.82 7.39 -9.98
CA ALA A 38 -5.07 6.24 -9.45
C ALA A 38 -4.42 5.41 -10.56
N ILE A 39 -5.09 5.17 -11.69
CA ILE A 39 -4.50 4.49 -12.85
C ILE A 39 -3.31 5.28 -13.39
N PHE A 40 -3.45 6.60 -13.53
CA PHE A 40 -2.37 7.47 -14.01
C PHE A 40 -1.16 7.46 -13.07
N VAL A 41 -1.38 7.59 -11.76
CA VAL A 41 -0.31 7.51 -10.76
C VAL A 41 0.35 6.14 -10.76
N ASN A 42 -0.41 5.05 -10.92
CA ASN A 42 0.15 3.71 -11.04
C ASN A 42 1.03 3.54 -12.28
N LEU A 43 0.73 4.22 -13.38
CA LEU A 43 1.59 4.22 -14.56
C LEU A 43 2.95 4.88 -14.25
N ILE A 44 2.94 6.00 -13.52
CA ILE A 44 4.17 6.64 -13.03
C ILE A 44 4.94 5.71 -12.09
N MET A 45 4.25 5.05 -11.16
CA MET A 45 4.86 4.05 -10.25
C MET A 45 5.51 2.91 -11.02
N ASN A 46 4.87 2.41 -12.08
CA ASN A 46 5.44 1.33 -12.90
C ASN A 46 6.73 1.77 -13.61
N MET A 47 6.75 2.97 -14.21
CA MET A 47 7.94 3.52 -14.85
C MET A 47 9.07 3.73 -13.83
N GLN A 48 8.73 4.33 -12.69
CA GLN A 48 9.68 4.57 -11.61
C GLN A 48 10.22 3.25 -11.01
N SER A 49 9.36 2.24 -10.84
CA SER A 49 9.76 0.92 -10.37
C SER A 49 10.74 0.26 -11.33
N TYR A 50 10.52 0.37 -12.64
CA TYR A 50 11.46 -0.17 -13.63
C TYR A 50 12.84 0.47 -13.48
N MET A 51 12.92 1.80 -13.41
CA MET A 51 14.21 2.49 -13.23
C MET A 51 14.91 2.09 -11.93
N LEU A 52 14.18 2.03 -10.81
CA LEU A 52 14.80 1.65 -9.53
C LEU A 52 15.30 0.21 -9.49
N ARG A 53 14.61 -0.73 -10.14
CA ARG A 53 14.97 -2.15 -10.11
C ARG A 53 16.10 -2.47 -11.09
N GLU A 54 15.97 -2.05 -12.35
CA GLU A 54 16.89 -2.43 -13.42
C GLU A 54 18.15 -1.56 -13.45
N GLU A 55 18.00 -0.24 -13.37
CA GLU A 55 19.14 0.69 -13.54
C GLU A 55 19.90 0.91 -12.23
N PHE A 56 19.19 0.94 -11.10
CA PHE A 56 19.80 1.28 -9.80
C PHE A 56 19.96 0.10 -8.85
N SER A 57 19.36 -1.07 -9.13
CA SER A 57 19.34 -2.22 -8.19
C SER A 57 18.81 -1.87 -6.79
N LEU A 58 17.94 -0.86 -6.69
CA LEU A 58 17.33 -0.35 -5.45
C LEU A 58 15.88 -0.83 -5.29
N SER A 59 15.62 -2.12 -5.55
CA SER A 59 14.28 -2.73 -5.52
C SER A 59 13.56 -2.53 -4.17
N TYR A 60 14.30 -2.43 -3.06
CA TYR A 60 13.76 -2.22 -1.73
C TYR A 60 13.15 -0.82 -1.50
N LEU A 61 13.51 0.18 -2.31
CA LEU A 61 12.95 1.54 -2.23
C LEU A 61 11.63 1.70 -2.98
N VAL A 62 11.31 0.78 -3.90
CA VAL A 62 10.10 0.86 -4.72
C VAL A 62 8.83 1.00 -3.87
N PRO A 63 8.61 0.19 -2.82
CA PRO A 63 7.41 0.33 -1.98
C PRO A 63 7.33 1.67 -1.25
N VAL A 64 8.47 2.22 -0.83
CA VAL A 64 8.52 3.53 -0.16
C VAL A 64 8.13 4.66 -1.12
N VAL A 65 8.65 4.65 -2.34
CA VAL A 65 8.28 5.65 -3.35
C VAL A 65 6.81 5.51 -3.74
N ASN A 66 6.29 4.28 -3.85
CA ASN A 66 4.88 4.04 -4.12
C ASN A 66 3.98 4.59 -3.00
N MET A 67 4.35 4.37 -1.74
CA MET A 67 3.63 4.97 -0.61
C MET A 67 3.64 6.49 -0.68
N LEU A 68 4.79 7.12 -0.97
CA LEU A 68 4.85 8.58 -1.11
C LEU A 68 3.94 9.11 -2.23
N LEU A 69 3.93 8.45 -3.38
CA LEU A 69 3.07 8.82 -4.50
C LEU A 69 1.58 8.67 -4.16
N PHE A 70 1.18 7.63 -3.41
CA PHE A 70 -0.19 7.51 -2.91
C PHE A 70 -0.54 8.58 -1.87
N ILE A 71 0.38 8.92 -0.96
CA ILE A 71 0.18 10.01 0.01
C ILE A 71 -0.09 11.32 -0.73
N PHE A 72 0.69 11.62 -1.78
CA PHE A 72 0.48 12.82 -2.59
C PHE A 72 -0.81 12.77 -3.39
N LEU A 73 -1.19 11.62 -3.95
CA LEU A 73 -2.47 11.45 -4.63
C LEU A 73 -3.65 11.75 -3.69
N LEU A 74 -3.64 11.19 -2.49
CA LEU A 74 -4.68 11.44 -1.48
C LEU A 74 -4.67 12.91 -1.02
N ALA A 75 -3.48 13.50 -0.84
CA ALA A 75 -3.36 14.86 -0.34
C ALA A 75 -3.78 15.93 -1.35
N THR A 76 -3.44 15.74 -2.63
CA THR A 76 -3.64 16.76 -3.67
C THR A 76 -4.94 16.57 -4.44
N VAL A 77 -5.27 15.33 -4.82
CA VAL A 77 -6.44 15.03 -5.67
C VAL A 77 -7.66 14.74 -4.82
N VAL A 78 -7.53 13.87 -3.81
CA VAL A 78 -8.63 13.53 -2.89
C VAL A 78 -8.84 14.64 -1.84
N LYS A 79 -7.88 15.56 -1.71
CA LYS A 79 -7.89 16.70 -0.78
C LYS A 79 -7.96 16.29 0.70
N ILE A 80 -7.39 15.14 1.03
CA ILE A 80 -7.25 14.65 2.41
C ILE A 80 -6.05 15.37 3.05
N PRO A 81 -6.10 15.79 4.33
CA PRO A 81 -4.92 16.37 4.98
C PRO A 81 -3.73 15.42 4.94
N ILE A 82 -2.53 15.93 4.69
CA ILE A 82 -1.34 15.09 4.41
C ILE A 82 -1.04 14.05 5.48
N VAL A 83 -1.30 14.35 6.75
CA VAL A 83 -1.13 13.39 7.86
C VAL A 83 -2.12 12.24 7.76
N TRP A 84 -3.38 12.53 7.44
CA TRP A 84 -4.38 11.49 7.21
C TRP A 84 -4.07 10.70 5.95
N SER A 85 -3.59 11.34 4.87
CA SER A 85 -3.12 10.65 3.68
C SER A 85 -1.98 9.66 4.01
N GLY A 86 -1.06 10.05 4.89
CA GLY A 86 -0.01 9.20 5.43
C GLY A 86 -0.55 8.00 6.20
N ILE A 87 -1.41 8.24 7.20
CA ILE A 87 -2.06 7.16 7.99
C ILE A 87 -2.78 6.18 7.05
N MET A 88 -3.60 6.70 6.13
CA MET A 88 -4.38 5.89 5.20
C MET A 88 -3.50 5.03 4.33
N THR A 89 -2.46 5.64 3.74
CA THR A 89 -1.54 4.93 2.85
C THR A 89 -0.76 3.87 3.59
N VAL A 90 -0.12 4.19 4.72
CA VAL A 90 0.66 3.20 5.48
C VAL A 90 -0.23 2.05 5.94
N THR A 91 -1.43 2.34 6.44
CA THR A 91 -2.37 1.32 6.90
C THR A 91 -2.76 0.37 5.77
N GLY A 92 -3.27 0.90 4.65
CA GLY A 92 -3.78 0.10 3.56
C GLY A 92 -2.68 -0.59 2.75
N TYR A 93 -1.55 0.08 2.55
CA TYR A 93 -0.40 -0.50 1.85
C TYR A 93 0.18 -1.68 2.64
N PHE A 94 0.35 -1.54 3.96
CA PHE A 94 0.84 -2.63 4.79
C PHE A 94 -0.19 -3.76 4.96
N ALA A 95 -1.48 -3.44 5.06
CA ALA A 95 -2.52 -4.46 5.05
C ALA A 95 -2.48 -5.29 3.75
N TYR A 96 -2.30 -4.62 2.60
CA TYR A 96 -2.12 -5.31 1.33
C TYR A 96 -0.82 -6.14 1.30
N ALA A 97 0.29 -5.58 1.80
CA ALA A 97 1.57 -6.28 1.87
C ALA A 97 1.51 -7.55 2.72
N VAL A 98 0.73 -7.55 3.81
CA VAL A 98 0.45 -8.76 4.61
C VAL A 98 -0.30 -9.79 3.76
N VAL A 99 -1.38 -9.38 3.08
CA VAL A 99 -2.16 -10.27 2.20
C VAL A 99 -1.26 -10.89 1.12
N GLN A 100 -0.45 -10.08 0.45
CA GLN A 100 0.49 -10.53 -0.58
C GLN A 100 1.57 -11.47 -0.01
N SER A 101 2.10 -11.18 1.18
CA SER A 101 3.08 -12.04 1.86
C SER A 101 2.50 -13.41 2.25
N VAL A 102 1.22 -13.46 2.65
CA VAL A 102 0.51 -14.72 2.90
C VAL A 102 0.42 -15.54 1.61
N PHE A 103 0.02 -14.92 0.49
CA PHE A 103 -0.06 -15.61 -0.80
C PHE A 103 1.29 -16.07 -1.30
N LEU A 104 2.34 -15.27 -1.14
CA LEU A 104 3.71 -15.66 -1.49
C LEU A 104 4.07 -16.97 -0.80
N LYS A 105 3.82 -17.06 0.51
CA LYS A 105 4.16 -18.24 1.30
C LYS A 105 3.27 -19.45 0.99
N VAL A 106 1.97 -19.24 0.79
CA VAL A 106 1.02 -20.34 0.48
C VAL A 106 1.27 -20.91 -0.92
N MET A 107 1.57 -20.07 -1.91
CA MET A 107 1.71 -20.51 -3.30
C MET A 107 3.13 -20.95 -3.65
N PHE A 108 4.16 -20.35 -3.04
CA PHE A 108 5.55 -20.53 -3.44
C PHE A 108 6.46 -21.03 -2.30
N GLY A 109 5.94 -21.22 -1.09
CA GLY A 109 6.71 -21.75 0.04
C GLY A 109 7.90 -20.87 0.42
N ASN A 110 9.09 -21.49 0.55
CA ASN A 110 10.36 -20.82 0.86
C ASN A 110 11.17 -20.49 -0.41
N LEU A 111 10.54 -20.37 -1.58
CA LEU A 111 11.27 -19.93 -2.78
C LEU A 111 11.95 -18.58 -2.52
N PRO A 112 13.21 -18.40 -2.93
CA PRO A 112 13.91 -17.15 -2.72
C PRO A 112 13.19 -16.04 -3.48
N VAL A 113 13.00 -14.89 -2.82
CA VAL A 113 12.26 -13.74 -3.37
C VAL A 113 12.89 -13.23 -4.69
N SER A 114 14.16 -13.52 -4.92
CA SER A 114 14.86 -13.27 -6.19
C SER A 114 14.24 -13.98 -7.40
N ASP A 115 13.67 -15.17 -7.23
CA ASP A 115 13.03 -15.91 -8.34
C ASP A 115 11.64 -15.34 -8.71
N LEU A 116 11.11 -14.49 -7.85
CA LEU A 116 9.85 -13.77 -8.03
C LEU A 116 10.05 -12.35 -8.57
N GLN A 117 11.31 -11.90 -8.65
CA GLN A 117 11.67 -10.64 -9.29
C GLN A 117 11.81 -10.85 -10.82
N ASP A 118 11.61 -9.78 -11.58
CA ASP A 118 11.83 -9.68 -13.04
C ASP A 118 10.86 -10.44 -13.95
N GLY A 119 9.60 -9.99 -13.97
CA GLY A 119 8.64 -10.37 -15.02
C GLY A 119 8.45 -11.88 -15.19
N SER A 120 8.74 -12.65 -14.12
CA SER A 120 8.57 -14.08 -14.10
C SER A 120 7.08 -14.42 -14.04
N LEU A 121 6.68 -15.51 -14.68
CA LEU A 121 5.28 -15.98 -14.67
C LEU A 121 4.75 -16.15 -13.23
N LYS A 122 5.63 -16.50 -12.28
CA LYS A 122 5.30 -16.65 -10.86
C LYS A 122 4.99 -15.29 -10.20
N GLY A 123 5.75 -14.25 -10.53
CA GLY A 123 5.48 -12.88 -10.07
C GLY A 123 4.13 -12.36 -10.57
N TYR A 124 3.81 -12.56 -11.85
CA TYR A 124 2.51 -12.17 -12.41
C TYR A 124 1.34 -12.93 -11.78
N LEU A 125 1.50 -14.23 -11.54
CA LEU A 125 0.50 -15.02 -10.82
C LEU A 125 0.28 -14.49 -9.40
N LEU A 126 1.36 -14.18 -8.67
CA LEU A 126 1.28 -13.61 -7.33
C LEU A 126 0.55 -12.26 -7.34
N GLN A 127 0.90 -11.37 -8.26
CA GLN A 127 0.26 -10.06 -8.42
C GLN A 127 -1.23 -10.21 -8.74
N MET A 128 -1.58 -11.08 -9.70
CA MET A 128 -2.98 -11.30 -10.10
C MET A 128 -3.82 -11.83 -8.95
N VAL A 129 -3.36 -12.86 -8.23
CA VAL A 129 -4.09 -13.46 -7.12
C VAL A 129 -4.21 -12.49 -5.95
N SER A 130 -3.12 -11.82 -5.58
CA SER A 130 -3.11 -10.84 -4.48
C SER A 130 -4.02 -9.65 -4.79
N ALA A 131 -4.02 -9.19 -6.03
CA ALA A 131 -4.82 -8.04 -6.44
C ALA A 131 -6.31 -8.39 -6.55
N ALA A 132 -6.65 -9.59 -7.06
CA ALA A 132 -8.03 -10.08 -7.07
C ALA A 132 -8.58 -10.20 -5.64
N VAL A 133 -7.81 -10.76 -4.71
CA VAL A 133 -8.20 -10.90 -3.31
C VAL A 133 -8.23 -9.55 -2.61
N GLY A 134 -7.27 -8.66 -2.87
CA GLY A 134 -7.25 -7.30 -2.34
C GLY A 134 -8.48 -6.50 -2.76
N LEU A 135 -8.90 -6.60 -4.03
CA LEU A 135 -10.14 -5.99 -4.51
C LEU A 135 -11.37 -6.62 -3.86
N LEU A 136 -11.43 -7.94 -3.70
CA LEU A 136 -12.54 -8.62 -3.02
C LEU A 136 -12.65 -8.18 -1.55
N ILE A 137 -11.53 -8.09 -0.83
CA ILE A 137 -11.47 -7.58 0.55
C ILE A 137 -11.96 -6.13 0.59
N SER A 138 -11.43 -5.27 -0.30
CA SER A 138 -11.84 -3.88 -0.39
C SER A 138 -13.34 -3.71 -0.65
N LEU A 139 -13.89 -4.49 -1.59
CA LEU A 139 -15.32 -4.50 -1.91
C LEU A 139 -16.15 -5.01 -0.74
N MET A 140 -15.68 -6.03 -0.01
CA MET A 140 -16.38 -6.55 1.16
C MET A 140 -16.39 -5.53 2.31
N LEU A 141 -15.26 -4.88 2.59
CA LEU A 141 -15.15 -3.80 3.57
C LEU A 141 -16.11 -2.66 3.21
N TYR A 142 -16.08 -2.22 1.95
CA TYR A 142 -16.95 -1.15 1.47
C TYR A 142 -18.45 -1.52 1.55
N ARG A 143 -18.84 -2.71 1.09
CA ARG A 143 -20.25 -3.16 1.09
C ARG A 143 -20.80 -3.38 2.50
N LYS A 144 -19.99 -3.91 3.41
CA LYS A 144 -20.40 -4.11 4.81
C LYS A 144 -20.34 -2.81 5.62
N GLY A 145 -19.87 -1.70 5.05
CA GLY A 145 -19.65 -0.44 5.76
C GLY A 145 -18.63 -0.59 6.89
N ILE A 146 -17.77 -1.61 6.83
CA ILE A 146 -16.73 -1.91 7.82
C ILE A 146 -15.51 -1.09 7.42
N GLY A 147 -15.21 -0.09 8.24
CA GLY A 147 -14.13 0.85 8.04
C GLY A 147 -14.28 1.99 9.04
N PHE A 148 -13.44 3.00 8.94
CA PHE A 148 -13.44 4.15 9.85
C PHE A 148 -13.86 5.39 9.07
N SER A 149 -14.70 6.24 9.64
CA SER A 149 -15.01 7.54 9.03
C SER A 149 -14.46 8.64 9.92
N PRO A 150 -13.14 8.69 10.17
CA PRO A 150 -12.60 9.74 10.99
C PRO A 150 -12.94 11.08 10.37
N ASN A 151 -13.38 12.03 11.19
CA ASN A 151 -13.48 13.41 10.76
C ASN A 151 -12.10 13.82 10.23
N PHE A 152 -11.94 13.98 8.91
CA PHE A 152 -10.73 14.47 8.26
C PHE A 152 -10.42 15.94 8.59
N LYS A 153 -10.90 16.43 9.75
CA LYS A 153 -10.49 17.69 10.33
C LYS A 153 -8.99 17.67 10.56
N LYS A 154 -8.36 18.83 10.34
CA LYS A 154 -6.96 19.05 10.68
C LYS A 154 -6.78 18.73 12.17
N LEU A 155 -5.77 17.91 12.50
CA LEU A 155 -5.36 17.65 13.89
C LEU A 155 -5.23 18.99 14.62
N LYS A 156 -6.00 19.17 15.69
CA LYS A 156 -6.09 20.46 16.40
C LYS A 156 -4.83 20.76 17.22
N PHE A 157 -4.12 19.72 17.66
CA PHE A 157 -2.94 19.84 18.52
C PHE A 157 -1.62 19.66 17.74
N LYS A 158 -0.69 20.61 17.91
CA LYS A 158 0.63 20.63 17.23
C LYS A 158 1.51 19.44 17.63
N GLU A 159 1.37 18.94 18.85
CA GLU A 159 2.18 17.83 19.39
C GLU A 159 1.75 16.48 18.81
N GLU A 160 0.44 16.20 18.75
CA GLU A 160 -0.09 14.99 18.09
C GLU A 160 0.30 14.95 16.61
N TYR A 161 0.29 16.11 15.94
CA TYR A 161 0.72 16.24 14.56
C TYR A 161 2.19 15.83 14.35
N GLY A 162 3.09 16.26 15.24
CA GLY A 162 4.51 15.90 15.18
C GLY A 162 4.77 14.42 15.43
N ILE A 163 4.09 13.82 16.41
CA ILE A 163 4.22 12.41 16.75
C ILE A 163 3.79 11.52 15.57
N VAL A 164 2.62 11.79 14.99
CA VAL A 164 2.09 10.98 13.89
C VAL A 164 2.96 11.09 12.63
N ILE A 165 3.46 12.29 12.30
CA ILE A 165 4.38 12.46 11.19
C ILE A 165 5.68 11.69 11.41
N THR A 166 6.23 11.76 12.62
CA THR A 166 7.43 11.01 12.98
C THR A 166 7.20 9.51 12.81
N LEU A 167 6.04 9.01 13.22
CA LEU A 167 5.66 7.60 13.05
C LEU A 167 5.50 7.20 11.58
N ILE A 168 4.91 8.07 10.74
CA ILE A 168 4.82 7.83 9.30
C ILE A 168 6.24 7.75 8.70
N ILE A 169 7.10 8.74 8.97
CA ILE A 169 8.47 8.77 8.45
C ILE A 169 9.24 7.53 8.92
N LEU A 170 9.14 7.18 10.20
CA LEU A 170 9.77 5.99 10.77
C LEU A 170 9.27 4.73 10.07
N SER A 171 7.96 4.60 9.84
CA SER A 171 7.38 3.44 9.14
C SER A 171 7.90 3.31 7.70
N LEU A 172 8.09 4.43 6.99
CA LEU A 172 8.64 4.45 5.64
C LEU A 172 10.12 4.01 5.63
N ILE A 173 10.93 4.54 6.56
CA ILE A 173 12.35 4.18 6.68
C ILE A 173 12.49 2.70 7.08
N SER A 174 11.73 2.25 8.09
CA SER A 174 11.73 0.88 8.55
C SER A 174 11.30 -0.11 7.46
N THR A 175 10.42 0.31 6.54
CA THR A 175 10.04 -0.52 5.37
C THR A 175 11.25 -0.85 4.50
N SER A 176 12.09 0.15 4.19
CA SER A 176 13.33 -0.07 3.42
C SER A 176 14.28 -1.04 4.14
N ILE A 177 14.43 -0.88 5.46
CA ILE A 177 15.33 -1.72 6.26
C ILE A 177 14.82 -3.17 6.30
N VAL A 178 13.54 -3.37 6.59
CA VAL A 178 12.94 -4.69 6.73
C VAL A 178 12.96 -5.43 5.39
N LEU A 179 12.68 -4.74 4.28
CA LEU A 179 12.77 -5.33 2.94
C LEU A 179 14.22 -5.60 2.50
N TYR A 180 15.19 -4.87 3.01
CA TYR A 180 16.61 -5.15 2.74
C TYR A 180 17.06 -6.50 3.31
N TYR A 181 16.55 -6.89 4.48
CA TYR A 181 16.81 -8.22 5.06
C TYR A 181 16.11 -9.36 4.31
N ASN A 182 15.13 -9.05 3.44
CA ASN A 182 14.45 -9.99 2.56
C ASN A 182 13.80 -11.21 3.26
N GLU A 183 13.51 -11.10 4.56
CA GLU A 183 12.89 -12.15 5.36
C GLU A 183 11.37 -11.98 5.40
N VAL A 184 10.64 -12.85 4.71
CA VAL A 184 9.17 -12.75 4.54
C VAL A 184 8.42 -12.72 5.87
N TRP A 185 8.88 -13.47 6.87
CA TRP A 185 8.27 -13.49 8.20
C TRP A 185 8.44 -12.17 8.95
N LEU A 186 9.63 -11.57 8.88
CA LEU A 186 9.91 -10.27 9.48
C LEU A 186 9.02 -9.20 8.84
N ASN A 187 8.93 -9.21 7.51
CA ASN A 187 8.07 -8.30 6.74
C ASN A 187 6.60 -8.43 7.17
N MET A 188 6.08 -9.66 7.25
CA MET A 188 4.69 -9.91 7.60
C MET A 188 4.35 -9.40 9.01
N ILE A 189 5.18 -9.71 10.01
CA ILE A 189 4.97 -9.27 11.40
C ILE A 189 5.05 -7.75 11.48
N PHE A 190 6.06 -7.15 10.85
CA PHE A 190 6.25 -5.71 10.84
C PHE A 190 5.06 -4.96 10.21
N PHE A 191 4.63 -5.38 9.01
CA PHE A 191 3.51 -4.76 8.32
C PHE A 191 2.19 -4.94 9.08
N ALA A 192 1.95 -6.12 9.66
CA ALA A 192 0.76 -6.37 10.46
C ALA A 192 0.71 -5.50 11.73
N LEU A 193 1.84 -5.38 12.44
CA LEU A 193 1.94 -4.56 13.65
C LEU A 193 1.73 -3.08 13.35
N VAL A 194 2.39 -2.55 12.32
CA VAL A 194 2.27 -1.12 11.99
C VAL A 194 0.87 -0.78 11.44
N SER A 195 0.31 -1.63 10.57
CA SER A 195 -1.07 -1.45 10.08
C SER A 195 -2.06 -1.51 11.24
N GLY A 196 -1.94 -2.49 12.14
CA GLY A 196 -2.78 -2.62 13.33
C GLY A 196 -2.66 -1.42 14.27
N PHE A 197 -1.45 -0.88 14.48
CA PHE A 197 -1.23 0.32 15.28
C PHE A 197 -1.93 1.55 14.70
N PHE A 198 -1.82 1.80 13.39
CA PHE A 198 -2.49 2.93 12.76
C PHE A 198 -4.00 2.77 12.71
N ILE A 199 -4.51 1.54 12.56
CA ILE A 199 -5.94 1.23 12.71
C ILE A 199 -6.40 1.56 14.14
N TYR A 200 -5.68 1.09 15.16
CA TYR A 200 -6.00 1.36 16.56
C TYR A 200 -5.98 2.86 16.86
N TYR A 201 -4.99 3.59 16.36
CA TYR A 201 -4.91 5.04 16.48
C TYR A 201 -6.09 5.75 15.79
N ALA A 202 -6.47 5.30 14.59
CA ALA A 202 -7.60 5.85 13.85
C ALA A 202 -8.93 5.63 14.59
N ILE A 203 -9.14 4.43 15.15
CA ILE A 203 -10.32 4.08 15.96
C ILE A 203 -10.39 4.94 17.22
N GLY A 204 -9.29 5.01 17.98
CA GLY A 204 -9.24 5.77 19.22
C GLY A 204 -9.51 7.26 19.02
N LYS A 205 -9.23 7.78 17.83
CA LYS A 205 -9.52 9.17 17.46
C LYS A 205 -10.98 9.37 17.05
N GLU A 206 -11.59 8.42 16.33
CA GLU A 206 -13.03 8.44 16.02
C GLU A 206 -13.87 8.53 17.30
N TYR A 207 -13.58 7.68 18.30
CA TYR A 207 -14.25 7.70 19.61
C TYR A 207 -14.01 8.96 20.46
N ARG A 208 -12.96 9.74 20.20
CA ARG A 208 -12.66 10.98 20.94
C ARG A 208 -13.30 12.21 20.30
N ASP A 209 -13.63 12.12 19.01
CA ASP A 209 -14.21 13.22 18.23
C ASP A 209 -15.77 13.12 18.13
N ASP A 210 -16.36 12.01 18.59
CA ASP A 210 -17.80 11.80 18.85
C ASP A 210 -18.20 12.21 20.28
#